data_AF-B9F6B6-F1
#
_entry.id   AF-B9F6B6-F1
#
_cell.length_a   1.000
_cell.length_b   1.000
_cell.length_c   1.000
_cell.angle_alpha   90.00
_cell.angle_beta   90.00
_cell.angle_gamma   90.00
#
_symmetry.space_group_name_H-M   'P 1'
#
loop_
_entity.id
_entity.type
_entity.pdbx_description
1 polymer ?
#
loop_
_entity_poly.entity_id
_entity_poly.type
_entity_poly.pdbx_seq_one_letter_code
_entity_poly.pdbx_strand_id
1 'polypeptide(L)'
;MARIAAVAATLLLAAAVAATTLPTTSPARGIRLLEGGRSSPAAAVDDEEVATAAVAPTSAGAASEAPLSLMWWLVMALRDGGSAAAMSEGAAAAAPSPAEMYGDELGDLENKINFVLLISRQGKVRLTKWYSPYTQKERTKVIRELSGLILTRGPKLCNFVEWKGYKVVYRRYASLYFCMCIDAEDNELEVLEIIHHFVEVLDRYFGSVCELDLIFNFHKAYYILDEILIAGELQESSKKNVARLIAAQDSLVEAAKEEASSISNIIAQATK
;
A
#
# COMPACT_ATOMS: atom_id res chain seq x y z
N MET A 1 -9.36 16.77 32.89
CA MET A 1 -8.16 17.44 32.35
C MET A 1 -6.86 16.67 32.61
N ALA A 2 -6.64 16.07 33.79
CA ALA A 2 -5.41 15.30 34.08
C ALA A 2 -5.16 14.07 33.16
N ARG A 3 -6.21 13.44 32.62
CA ARG A 3 -6.10 12.28 31.71
C ARG A 3 -5.61 12.60 30.30
N ILE A 4 -5.89 13.81 29.79
CA ILE A 4 -5.41 14.24 28.47
C ILE A 4 -3.93 14.64 28.56
N ALA A 5 -3.53 15.25 29.67
CA ALA A 5 -2.12 15.57 29.94
C ALA A 5 -1.23 14.32 30.03
N ALA A 6 -1.74 13.23 30.61
CA ALA A 6 -1.00 11.96 30.69
C ALA A 6 -0.80 11.31 29.31
N VAL A 7 -1.82 11.27 28.47
CA VAL A 7 -1.72 10.71 27.10
C VAL A 7 -0.79 11.55 26.22
N ALA A 8 -0.86 12.89 26.33
CA ALA A 8 0.05 13.78 25.63
C ALA A 8 1.51 13.62 26.10
N ALA A 9 1.75 13.42 27.40
CA ALA A 9 3.08 13.19 27.95
C ALA A 9 3.68 11.85 27.48
N THR A 10 2.87 10.79 27.39
CA THR A 10 3.32 9.48 26.90
C THR A 10 3.63 9.50 25.40
N LEU A 11 2.84 10.22 24.60
CA LEU A 11 3.09 10.43 23.17
C LEU A 11 4.34 11.29 22.91
N LEU A 12 4.57 12.32 23.72
CA LEU A 12 5.78 13.15 23.66
C LEU A 12 7.04 12.38 24.06
N LEU A 13 6.94 11.49 25.06
CA LEU A 13 8.07 10.65 25.47
C LEU A 13 8.41 9.58 24.40
N ALA A 14 7.39 9.01 23.74
CA ALA A 14 7.59 8.09 22.63
C ALA A 14 8.25 8.77 21.41
N ALA A 15 7.87 10.02 21.11
CA ALA A 15 8.51 10.80 20.05
C ALA A 15 9.96 11.19 20.39
N ALA A 16 10.26 11.49 21.65
CA ALA A 16 11.62 11.82 22.10
C ALA A 16 12.58 10.63 22.01
N VAL A 17 12.11 9.41 22.31
CA VAL A 17 12.89 8.17 22.17
C VAL A 17 13.15 7.82 20.71
N ALA A 18 12.21 8.11 19.81
CA ALA A 18 12.40 7.92 18.36
C ALA A 18 13.41 8.92 17.76
N ALA A 19 13.56 10.12 18.34
CA ALA A 19 14.50 11.13 17.85
C ALA A 19 15.96 10.87 18.25
N THR A 20 16.23 9.96 19.21
CA THR A 20 17.60 9.69 19.69
C THR A 20 18.32 8.57 18.92
N THR A 21 17.67 7.92 17.95
CA THR A 21 18.19 6.73 17.24
C THR A 21 18.56 6.97 15.78
N LEU A 22 18.64 8.21 15.30
CA LEU A 22 19.21 8.50 13.98
C LEU A 22 20.74 8.52 14.04
N PRO A 23 21.46 7.58 13.40
CA PRO A 23 22.91 7.69 13.28
C PRO A 23 23.26 8.77 12.26
N THR A 24 24.02 9.77 12.71
CA THR A 24 24.72 10.73 11.85
C THR A 24 25.76 10.00 11.01
N THR A 25 25.69 10.05 9.67
CA THR A 25 26.75 9.55 8.80
C THR A 25 27.59 10.71 8.26
N SER A 26 28.90 10.63 8.46
CA SER A 26 29.92 11.45 7.78
C SER A 26 31.23 10.63 7.69
N PRO A 27 32.07 10.83 6.65
CA PRO A 27 32.81 9.76 5.97
C PRO A 27 34.29 9.66 6.37
N ALA A 28 34.93 8.50 6.15
CA ALA A 28 36.29 8.38 5.59
C ALA A 28 36.90 6.95 5.68
N ARG A 29 37.78 6.66 4.71
CA ARG A 29 38.81 5.59 4.57
C ARG A 29 38.29 4.22 4.10
N GLY A 30 38.79 3.58 3.04
CA GLY A 30 39.90 3.83 2.12
C GLY A 30 40.57 2.51 1.70
N ILE A 31 40.94 2.39 0.41
CA ILE A 31 42.01 1.51 -0.16
C ILE A 31 41.59 0.02 -0.33
N ARG A 32 41.72 -0.67 -1.48
CA ARG A 32 42.89 -0.83 -2.39
C ARG A 32 42.50 -1.44 -3.78
N LEU A 33 43.29 -1.06 -4.77
CA LEU A 33 43.42 -1.58 -6.15
C LEU A 33 43.85 -3.06 -6.24
N LEU A 34 43.55 -3.74 -7.37
CA LEU A 34 44.53 -4.21 -8.38
C LEU A 34 43.86 -4.98 -9.56
N GLU A 35 44.19 -4.52 -10.79
CA GLU A 35 44.47 -5.20 -12.10
C GLU A 35 43.71 -6.48 -12.49
N GLY A 36 43.26 -6.77 -13.73
CA GLY A 36 43.49 -6.25 -15.09
C GLY A 36 43.40 -7.45 -16.09
N GLY A 37 42.83 -7.27 -17.30
CA GLY A 37 43.15 -8.15 -18.46
C GLY A 37 42.03 -8.86 -19.25
N ARG A 38 41.45 -8.12 -20.22
CA ARG A 38 40.86 -8.48 -21.55
C ARG A 38 40.76 -9.95 -22.03
N SER A 39 39.58 -10.31 -22.58
CA SER A 39 39.32 -10.53 -24.03
C SER A 39 37.87 -11.00 -24.32
N SER A 40 37.17 -10.35 -25.26
CA SER A 40 35.86 -10.73 -25.85
C SER A 40 36.06 -11.20 -27.32
N PRO A 41 35.03 -11.50 -28.17
CA PRO A 41 33.57 -11.66 -27.94
C PRO A 41 32.92 -12.88 -28.65
N ALA A 42 31.75 -13.35 -28.21
CA ALA A 42 30.79 -14.06 -29.07
C ALA A 42 29.36 -14.11 -28.46
N ALA A 43 28.41 -13.48 -29.16
CA ALA A 43 26.98 -13.78 -29.31
C ALA A 43 26.04 -13.89 -28.08
N ALA A 44 25.22 -12.87 -27.86
CA ALA A 44 23.74 -12.90 -27.95
C ALA A 44 23.14 -11.57 -27.46
N VAL A 45 22.25 -10.97 -28.26
CA VAL A 45 21.60 -9.67 -28.02
C VAL A 45 20.27 -9.89 -27.30
N ASP A 46 20.27 -9.55 -26.01
CA ASP A 46 19.35 -8.71 -25.24
C ASP A 46 17.82 -8.98 -25.25
N ASP A 47 17.39 -9.75 -24.23
CA ASP A 47 16.12 -9.57 -23.52
C ASP A 47 16.23 -8.36 -22.57
N GLU A 48 15.31 -7.39 -22.69
CA GLU A 48 15.29 -6.19 -21.84
C GLU A 48 14.75 -6.50 -20.44
N GLU A 49 15.64 -6.32 -19.47
CA GLU A 49 15.55 -6.64 -18.05
C GLU A 49 14.59 -5.70 -17.30
N VAL A 50 13.50 -6.27 -16.77
CA VAL A 50 12.68 -5.61 -15.73
C VAL A 50 13.48 -5.65 -14.43
N ALA A 51 13.94 -4.48 -14.00
CA ALA A 51 14.72 -4.27 -12.78
C ALA A 51 14.11 -5.00 -11.57
N THR A 52 14.77 -6.08 -11.16
CA THR A 52 14.61 -6.69 -9.84
C THR A 52 15.87 -6.40 -9.05
N ALA A 53 15.83 -5.35 -8.21
CA ALA A 53 16.88 -5.11 -7.24
C ALA A 53 16.76 -6.16 -6.13
N ALA A 54 17.44 -7.28 -6.30
CA ALA A 54 17.72 -8.25 -5.25
C ALA A 54 18.92 -7.75 -4.42
N VAL A 55 18.65 -7.22 -3.22
CA VAL A 55 19.67 -7.08 -2.18
C VAL A 55 19.59 -8.34 -1.32
N ALA A 56 20.62 -9.19 -1.38
CA ALA A 56 20.78 -10.30 -0.45
C ALA A 56 21.15 -9.76 0.95
N PRO A 57 20.65 -10.37 2.04
CA PRO A 57 20.87 -9.87 3.39
C PRO A 57 22.27 -10.23 3.87
N THR A 58 23.08 -9.21 4.17
CA THR A 58 24.27 -9.37 5.01
C THR A 58 23.80 -9.32 6.46
N SER A 59 24.11 -10.38 7.21
CA SER A 59 23.80 -10.55 8.62
C SER A 59 24.48 -9.47 9.48
N ALA A 60 23.69 -8.56 10.07
CA ALA A 60 24.12 -7.75 11.20
C ALA A 60 22.91 -7.19 11.98
N GLY A 61 22.78 -7.61 13.24
CA GLY A 61 22.17 -6.81 14.32
C GLY A 61 20.65 -6.74 14.38
N ALA A 62 20.04 -7.65 15.15
CA ALA A 62 18.69 -7.48 15.68
C ALA A 62 18.63 -6.23 16.59
N ALA A 63 18.13 -5.11 16.08
CA ALA A 63 17.59 -4.05 16.89
C ALA A 63 16.09 -4.36 17.09
N SER A 64 15.73 -4.71 18.32
CA SER A 64 14.38 -5.12 18.71
C SER A 64 13.42 -3.94 18.61
N GLU A 65 12.68 -3.86 17.52
CA GLU A 65 11.41 -3.13 17.50
C GLU A 65 10.46 -3.88 18.44
N ALA A 66 10.06 -3.23 19.54
CA ALA A 66 9.02 -3.78 20.39
C ALA A 66 7.74 -3.91 19.54
N PRO A 67 7.15 -5.11 19.44
CA PRO A 67 5.99 -5.31 18.59
C PRO A 67 4.85 -4.42 19.10
N LEU A 68 4.07 -3.85 18.18
CA LEU A 68 2.93 -2.96 18.50
C LEU A 68 1.96 -3.58 19.53
N SER A 69 1.93 -4.91 19.65
CA SER A 69 1.21 -5.65 20.69
C SER A 69 1.69 -5.35 22.12
N LEU A 70 2.99 -5.19 22.33
CA LEU A 70 3.60 -4.86 23.62
C LEU A 70 3.24 -3.43 24.03
N MET A 71 3.18 -2.51 23.06
CA MET A 71 2.81 -1.12 23.29
C MET A 71 1.33 -0.99 23.67
N TRP A 72 0.45 -1.75 23.01
CA TRP A 72 -0.98 -1.80 23.33
C TRP A 72 -1.26 -2.45 24.69
N TRP A 73 -0.57 -3.54 25.01
CA TRP A 73 -0.70 -4.21 26.31
C TRP A 73 -0.26 -3.29 27.45
N LEU A 74 0.83 -2.54 27.28
CA LEU A 74 1.30 -1.55 28.25
C LEU A 74 0.27 -0.42 28.46
N VAL A 75 -0.35 0.07 27.38
CA VAL A 75 -1.40 1.10 27.43
C VAL A 75 -2.63 0.62 28.19
N MET A 76 -3.05 -0.63 28.00
CA MET A 76 -4.19 -1.21 28.73
C MET A 76 -3.85 -1.50 30.20
N ALA A 77 -2.65 -2.02 30.48
CA ALA A 77 -2.19 -2.24 31.86
C ALA A 77 -2.12 -0.94 32.68
N LEU A 78 -1.76 0.19 32.04
CA LEU A 78 -1.75 1.52 32.67
C LEU A 78 -3.15 2.11 32.85
N ARG A 79 -4.13 1.76 32.00
CA ARG A 79 -5.53 2.19 32.11
C ARG A 79 -6.22 1.59 33.34
N ASP A 80 -5.89 0.36 33.70
CA ASP A 80 -6.48 -0.36 34.84
C ASP A 80 -5.74 -0.14 36.17
N GLY A 81 -4.77 0.78 36.20
CA GLY A 81 -4.10 1.20 37.44
C GLY A 81 -3.05 0.22 37.97
N GLY A 82 -2.54 -0.69 37.13
CA GLY A 82 -1.49 -1.63 37.51
C GLY A 82 -0.13 -0.96 37.75
N SER A 83 0.50 -1.24 38.89
CA SER A 83 1.88 -0.82 39.18
C SER A 83 2.88 -1.71 38.45
N ALA A 84 3.90 -1.09 37.84
CA ALA A 84 4.95 -1.75 37.05
C ALA A 84 5.77 -2.81 37.82
N ALA A 85 5.65 -2.87 39.16
CA ALA A 85 6.45 -3.75 40.02
C ALA A 85 5.98 -5.22 40.04
N ALA A 86 4.81 -5.56 39.52
CA ALA A 86 4.28 -6.93 39.55
C ALA A 86 4.76 -7.82 38.36
N MET A 87 5.72 -7.36 37.55
CA MET A 87 6.00 -7.95 36.22
C MET A 87 7.24 -8.87 36.12
N SER A 88 7.92 -9.25 37.21
CA SER A 88 9.13 -10.08 37.08
C SER A 88 8.93 -11.60 37.24
N GLU A 89 7.80 -12.09 37.74
CA GLU A 89 7.59 -13.54 37.92
C GLU A 89 6.15 -13.94 37.58
N GLY A 90 5.93 -14.44 36.36
CA GLY A 90 4.71 -15.21 36.05
C GLY A 90 4.01 -15.01 34.70
N ALA A 91 4.41 -14.09 33.81
CA ALA A 91 3.60 -13.73 32.63
C ALA A 91 4.11 -14.27 31.27
N ALA A 92 4.78 -15.42 31.25
CA ALA A 92 5.20 -16.07 29.99
C ALA A 92 4.27 -17.21 29.52
N ALA A 93 3.24 -17.56 30.30
CA ALA A 93 2.28 -18.59 29.95
C ALA A 93 0.91 -17.96 29.66
N ALA A 94 0.51 -18.02 28.39
CA ALA A 94 -0.82 -17.69 27.86
C ALA A 94 -1.21 -16.20 27.92
N ALA A 95 -0.38 -15.32 27.37
CA ALA A 95 -0.94 -14.15 26.71
C ALA A 95 -1.65 -14.65 25.44
N PRO A 96 -2.99 -14.59 25.34
CA PRO A 96 -3.69 -14.99 24.14
C PRO A 96 -3.14 -14.19 22.96
N SER A 97 -2.96 -14.86 21.82
CA SER A 97 -2.54 -14.17 20.60
C SER A 97 -3.52 -13.03 20.27
N PRO A 98 -3.10 -11.97 19.57
CA PRO A 98 -4.01 -10.88 19.21
C PRO A 98 -5.30 -11.33 18.50
N ALA A 99 -5.29 -12.51 17.87
CA ALA A 99 -6.46 -13.16 17.28
C ALA A 99 -7.41 -13.79 18.32
N GLU A 100 -6.89 -14.30 19.44
CA GLU A 100 -7.68 -14.93 20.51
C GLU A 100 -8.25 -13.92 21.51
N MET A 101 -7.62 -12.75 21.67
CA MET A 101 -8.10 -11.66 22.54
C MET A 101 -9.18 -10.79 21.89
N TYR A 102 -9.25 -10.78 20.55
CA TYR A 102 -10.21 -10.01 19.75
C TYR A 102 -11.11 -10.90 18.90
N GLY A 103 -11.43 -12.10 19.40
CA GLY A 103 -12.48 -12.93 18.82
C GLY A 103 -13.85 -12.33 19.10
N ASP A 104 -14.61 -12.08 18.05
CA ASP A 104 -16.05 -11.74 17.99
C ASP A 104 -16.56 -10.33 18.34
N GLU A 105 -15.79 -9.41 18.94
CA GLU A 105 -16.31 -8.07 19.30
C GLU A 105 -15.48 -6.86 18.81
N LEU A 106 -14.62 -7.05 17.80
CA LEU A 106 -14.35 -5.96 16.86
C LEU A 106 -15.27 -6.21 15.67
N GLY A 107 -16.52 -5.77 15.82
CA GLY A 107 -17.54 -5.88 14.78
C GLY A 107 -16.92 -5.54 13.43
N ASP A 108 -17.19 -6.41 12.47
CA ASP A 108 -16.81 -6.27 11.07
C ASP A 108 -16.65 -4.79 10.74
N LEU A 109 -15.41 -4.33 10.59
CA LEU A 109 -15.17 -3.16 9.76
C LEU A 109 -15.63 -3.62 8.39
N GLU A 110 -16.92 -3.44 8.15
CA GLU A 110 -17.69 -3.95 7.03
C GLU A 110 -17.18 -3.20 5.80
N ASN A 111 -16.03 -3.63 5.30
CA ASN A 111 -15.42 -3.07 4.12
C ASN A 111 -16.25 -3.56 2.94
N LYS A 112 -17.23 -2.77 2.50
CA LYS A 112 -18.04 -3.05 1.31
C LYS A 112 -17.21 -3.51 0.10
N ILE A 113 -15.99 -2.97 -0.03
CA ILE A 113 -15.03 -3.40 -1.06
C ILE A 113 -13.79 -3.97 -0.40
N ASN A 114 -13.53 -5.25 -0.64
CA ASN A 114 -12.35 -5.96 -0.13
C ASN A 114 -11.07 -5.60 -0.90
N PHE A 115 -11.15 -5.52 -2.23
CA PHE A 115 -10.03 -5.15 -3.09
C PHE A 115 -10.48 -4.68 -4.49
N VAL A 116 -9.59 -3.92 -5.13
CA VAL A 116 -9.73 -3.40 -6.51
C VAL A 116 -8.57 -3.92 -7.35
N LEU A 117 -8.87 -4.46 -8.53
CA LEU A 117 -7.88 -4.97 -9.49
C LEU A 117 -8.14 -4.40 -10.89
N LEU A 118 -7.09 -3.93 -11.54
CA LEU A 118 -7.10 -3.61 -12.96
C LEU A 118 -6.25 -4.64 -13.70
N ILE A 119 -6.87 -5.35 -14.62
CA ILE A 119 -6.24 -6.45 -15.37
C ILE A 119 -6.33 -6.13 -16.86
N SER A 120 -5.21 -6.19 -17.56
CA SER A 120 -5.17 -6.10 -19.02
C SER A 120 -5.79 -7.33 -19.66
N ARG A 121 -6.27 -7.21 -20.90
CA ARG A 121 -6.71 -8.35 -21.71
C ARG A 121 -5.66 -9.47 -21.82
N GLN A 122 -4.38 -9.12 -21.66
CA GLN A 122 -3.26 -10.07 -21.63
C GLN A 122 -3.08 -10.81 -20.28
N GLY A 123 -3.89 -10.51 -19.26
CA GLY A 123 -3.72 -11.03 -17.90
C GLY A 123 -2.65 -10.33 -17.08
N LYS A 124 -2.06 -9.25 -17.60
CA LYS A 124 -1.11 -8.41 -16.86
C LYS A 124 -1.87 -7.48 -15.92
N VAL A 125 -1.47 -7.45 -14.66
CA VAL A 125 -2.06 -6.57 -13.65
C VAL A 125 -1.45 -5.18 -13.78
N ARG A 126 -2.30 -4.14 -13.74
CA ARG A 126 -1.89 -2.73 -13.86
C ARG A 126 -2.01 -1.97 -12.54
N LEU A 127 -3.01 -2.31 -11.72
CA LEU A 127 -3.25 -1.69 -10.43
C LEU A 127 -3.86 -2.72 -9.49
N THR A 128 -3.43 -2.72 -8.22
CA THR A 128 -4.06 -3.51 -7.15
C THR A 128 -4.17 -2.69 -5.89
N LYS A 129 -5.37 -2.53 -5.34
CA LYS A 129 -5.60 -1.93 -4.03
C LYS A 129 -6.28 -2.97 -3.14
N TRP A 130 -5.74 -3.20 -1.96
CA TRP A 130 -6.28 -4.16 -0.97
C TRP A 130 -6.73 -3.36 0.24
N TYR A 131 -8.02 -3.44 0.57
CA TYR A 131 -8.59 -2.80 1.76
C TYR A 131 -8.63 -3.78 2.94
N SER A 132 -8.85 -5.07 2.64
CA SER A 132 -8.77 -6.15 3.61
C SER A 132 -7.33 -6.72 3.71
N PRO A 133 -6.91 -7.18 4.90
CA PRO A 133 -5.56 -7.69 5.11
C PRO A 133 -5.38 -9.07 4.44
N TYR A 134 -4.57 -9.12 3.39
CA TYR A 134 -4.16 -10.38 2.74
C TYR A 134 -2.64 -10.54 2.76
N THR A 135 -2.16 -11.78 2.91
CA THR A 135 -0.74 -12.12 2.72
C THR A 135 -0.33 -12.05 1.26
N GLN A 136 0.96 -11.83 0.97
CA GLN A 136 1.44 -11.74 -0.42
C GLN A 136 1.17 -13.01 -1.24
N LYS A 137 1.22 -14.19 -0.59
CA LYS A 137 0.91 -15.47 -1.24
C LYS A 137 -0.57 -15.54 -1.65
N GLU A 138 -1.47 -15.08 -0.80
CA GLU A 138 -2.90 -15.03 -1.08
C GLU A 138 -3.21 -14.04 -2.19
N ARG A 139 -2.68 -12.80 -2.13
CA ARG A 139 -2.87 -11.78 -3.17
C ARG A 139 -2.52 -12.34 -4.56
N THR A 140 -1.39 -13.01 -4.67
CA THR A 140 -0.94 -13.61 -5.93
C THR A 140 -1.86 -14.74 -6.39
N LYS A 141 -2.39 -15.56 -5.46
CA LYS A 141 -3.37 -16.61 -5.76
C LYS A 141 -4.69 -16.02 -6.26
N VAL A 142 -5.22 -15.01 -5.56
CA VAL A 142 -6.47 -14.31 -5.92
C VAL A 142 -6.34 -13.70 -7.32
N ILE A 143 -5.26 -12.96 -7.59
CA ILE A 143 -5.01 -12.36 -8.91
C ILE A 143 -5.05 -13.40 -10.03
N ARG A 144 -4.36 -14.54 -9.85
CA ARG A 144 -4.31 -15.60 -10.88
C ARG A 144 -5.69 -16.23 -11.10
N GLU A 145 -6.39 -16.56 -10.03
CA GLU A 145 -7.73 -17.17 -10.11
C GLU A 145 -8.73 -16.23 -10.79
N LEU A 146 -8.79 -14.96 -10.36
CA LEU A 146 -9.73 -13.98 -10.93
C LEU A 146 -9.40 -13.64 -12.38
N SER A 147 -8.11 -13.52 -12.72
CA SER A 147 -7.71 -13.31 -14.12
C SER A 147 -8.17 -14.47 -15.00
N GLY A 148 -8.01 -15.72 -14.55
CA GLY A 148 -8.47 -16.90 -15.27
C GLY A 148 -9.99 -16.93 -15.44
N LEU A 149 -10.75 -16.55 -14.41
CA LEU A 149 -12.21 -16.54 -14.43
C LEU A 149 -12.78 -15.41 -15.31
N ILE A 150 -12.23 -14.20 -15.24
CA ILE A 150 -12.78 -13.02 -15.91
C ILE A 150 -12.39 -12.99 -17.40
N LEU A 151 -11.14 -13.32 -17.74
CA LEU A 151 -10.65 -13.22 -19.13
C LEU A 151 -11.20 -14.30 -20.05
N THR A 152 -11.61 -15.45 -19.50
CA THR A 152 -12.21 -16.55 -20.27
C THR A 152 -13.70 -16.36 -20.52
N ARG A 153 -14.35 -15.41 -19.82
CA ARG A 153 -15.78 -15.14 -19.97
C ARG A 153 -16.08 -14.38 -21.26
N GLY A 154 -17.17 -14.77 -21.92
CA GLY A 154 -17.68 -14.10 -23.12
C GLY A 154 -18.20 -12.68 -22.84
N PRO A 155 -18.14 -11.76 -23.82
CA PRO A 155 -18.47 -10.34 -23.63
C PRO A 155 -19.97 -10.06 -23.41
N LYS A 156 -20.85 -11.03 -23.63
CA LYS A 156 -22.31 -10.92 -23.44
C LYS A 156 -22.79 -11.47 -22.09
N LEU A 157 -21.89 -12.04 -21.29
CA LEU A 157 -22.23 -12.55 -19.96
C LEU A 157 -22.39 -11.40 -18.97
N CYS A 158 -22.98 -11.68 -17.81
CA CYS A 158 -23.15 -10.68 -16.77
C CYS A 158 -21.80 -10.18 -16.24
N ASN A 159 -21.81 -8.97 -15.69
CA ASN A 159 -20.67 -8.28 -15.10
C ASN A 159 -20.36 -8.74 -13.67
N PHE A 160 -20.99 -9.82 -13.21
CA PHE A 160 -20.90 -10.32 -11.84
C PHE A 160 -20.41 -11.77 -11.84
N VAL A 161 -19.50 -12.09 -10.92
CA VAL A 161 -18.93 -13.43 -10.75
C VAL A 161 -18.96 -13.80 -9.28
N GLU A 162 -19.54 -14.95 -8.96
CA GLU A 162 -19.41 -15.51 -7.62
C GLU A 162 -18.05 -16.19 -7.48
N TRP A 163 -17.32 -15.85 -6.41
CA TRP A 163 -16.00 -16.39 -6.14
C TRP A 163 -15.82 -16.59 -4.63
N LYS A 164 -15.74 -17.86 -4.20
CA LYS A 164 -15.44 -18.26 -2.81
C LYS A 164 -16.34 -17.60 -1.74
N GLY A 165 -17.62 -17.43 -2.04
CA GLY A 165 -18.58 -16.78 -1.13
C GLY A 165 -18.60 -15.25 -1.22
N TYR A 166 -17.73 -14.65 -2.02
CA TYR A 166 -17.76 -13.23 -2.38
C TYR A 166 -18.35 -13.03 -3.77
N LYS A 167 -18.68 -11.78 -4.08
CA LYS A 167 -19.09 -11.35 -5.41
C LYS A 167 -18.01 -10.45 -6.01
N VAL A 168 -17.62 -10.75 -7.24
CA VAL A 168 -16.67 -9.93 -8.00
C VAL A 168 -17.43 -9.24 -9.12
N VAL A 169 -17.49 -7.92 -9.02
CA VAL A 169 -18.06 -7.04 -10.03
C VAL A 169 -16.94 -6.62 -10.97
N TYR A 170 -17.13 -6.80 -12.27
CA TYR A 170 -16.15 -6.39 -13.25
C TYR A 170 -16.78 -5.72 -14.47
N ARG A 171 -16.05 -4.78 -15.06
CA ARG A 171 -16.44 -4.16 -16.32
C ARG A 171 -15.24 -3.94 -17.21
N ARG A 172 -15.42 -4.24 -18.50
CA ARG A 172 -14.38 -4.06 -19.52
C ARG A 172 -14.48 -2.66 -20.12
N TYR A 173 -13.37 -1.92 -20.08
CA TYR A 173 -13.18 -0.64 -20.76
C TYR A 173 -11.96 -0.76 -21.69
N ALA A 174 -12.19 -0.71 -23.01
CA ALA A 174 -11.16 -0.95 -24.02
C ALA A 174 -10.38 -2.27 -23.82
N SER A 175 -9.09 -2.20 -23.51
CA SER A 175 -8.22 -3.36 -23.24
C SER A 175 -8.12 -3.74 -21.77
N LEU A 176 -8.73 -2.97 -20.86
CA LEU A 176 -8.64 -3.15 -19.41
C LEU A 176 -9.94 -3.70 -18.82
N TYR A 177 -9.78 -4.54 -17.81
CA TYR A 177 -10.83 -5.08 -16.97
C TYR A 177 -10.68 -4.46 -15.58
N PHE A 178 -11.69 -3.71 -15.16
CA PHE A 178 -11.79 -3.13 -13.83
C PHE A 178 -12.62 -4.08 -12.99
N CYS A 179 -12.06 -4.53 -11.86
CA CYS A 179 -12.67 -5.53 -11.01
C CYS A 179 -12.67 -5.03 -9.57
N MET A 180 -13.79 -5.20 -8.87
CA MET A 180 -13.95 -4.92 -7.45
C MET A 180 -14.59 -6.13 -6.79
N CYS A 181 -14.05 -6.54 -5.65
CA CYS A 181 -14.60 -7.65 -4.86
C CYS A 181 -15.36 -7.11 -3.68
N ILE A 182 -16.60 -7.57 -3.52
CA ILE A 182 -17.55 -7.17 -2.49
C ILE A 182 -18.12 -8.39 -1.79
N ASP A 183 -18.82 -8.16 -0.68
CA ASP A 183 -19.47 -9.23 0.06
C ASP A 183 -20.73 -9.72 -0.65
N ALA A 184 -21.23 -10.89 -0.24
CA ALA A 184 -22.37 -11.51 -0.90
C ALA A 184 -23.68 -10.73 -0.73
N GLU A 185 -23.77 -9.91 0.31
CA GLU A 185 -24.99 -9.16 0.67
C GLU A 185 -25.04 -7.76 0.05
N ASP A 186 -23.90 -7.28 -0.47
CA ASP A 186 -23.79 -5.96 -1.06
C ASP A 186 -24.44 -5.84 -2.46
N ASN A 187 -24.81 -4.61 -2.79
CA ASN A 187 -25.41 -4.27 -4.08
C ASN A 187 -24.35 -4.19 -5.19
N GLU A 188 -24.41 -5.13 -6.14
CA GLU A 188 -23.44 -5.20 -7.23
C GLU A 188 -23.56 -4.03 -8.21
N LEU A 189 -24.75 -3.43 -8.34
CA LEU A 189 -24.98 -2.30 -9.24
C LEU A 189 -24.37 -1.01 -8.71
N GLU A 190 -24.37 -0.82 -7.38
CA GLU A 190 -23.69 0.31 -6.74
C GLU A 190 -22.20 0.28 -7.08
N VAL A 191 -21.57 -0.88 -6.95
CA VAL A 191 -20.14 -1.09 -7.25
C VAL A 191 -19.85 -0.93 -8.74
N LEU A 192 -20.77 -1.37 -9.61
CA LEU A 192 -20.63 -1.16 -11.04
C LEU A 192 -20.63 0.33 -11.42
N GLU A 193 -21.44 1.15 -10.72
CA GLU A 193 -21.43 2.61 -10.87
C GLU A 193 -20.16 3.24 -10.28
N ILE A 194 -19.63 2.74 -9.16
CA ILE A 194 -18.33 3.18 -8.62
C ILE A 194 -17.20 2.93 -9.64
N ILE A 195 -17.16 1.74 -10.27
CA ILE A 195 -16.21 1.45 -11.34
C ILE A 195 -16.35 2.47 -12.48
N HIS A 196 -17.58 2.79 -12.87
CA HIS A 196 -17.81 3.75 -13.95
C HIS A 196 -17.35 5.16 -13.57
N HIS A 197 -17.68 5.60 -12.36
CA HIS A 197 -17.26 6.87 -11.80
C HIS A 197 -15.74 7.01 -11.81
N PHE A 198 -15.02 5.96 -11.38
CA PHE A 198 -13.56 5.94 -11.40
C PHE A 198 -12.99 6.12 -12.81
N VAL A 199 -13.52 5.38 -13.79
CA VAL A 199 -13.06 5.46 -15.18
C VAL A 199 -13.32 6.85 -15.78
N GLU A 200 -14.45 7.48 -15.46
CA GLU A 200 -14.74 8.84 -15.95
C GLU A 200 -13.84 9.91 -15.32
N VAL A 201 -13.47 9.76 -14.04
CA VAL A 201 -12.52 10.66 -13.40
C VAL A 201 -11.12 10.49 -14.02
N LEU A 202 -10.68 9.25 -14.25
CA LEU A 202 -9.43 8.97 -14.97
C LEU A 202 -9.44 9.60 -16.37
N ASP A 203 -10.52 9.44 -17.12
CA ASP A 203 -10.63 9.98 -18.48
C ASP A 203 -10.57 11.52 -18.50
N ARG A 204 -11.21 12.17 -17.54
CA ARG A 204 -11.14 13.63 -17.39
C ARG A 204 -9.75 14.11 -16.96
N TYR A 205 -9.05 13.34 -16.13
CA TYR A 205 -7.72 13.70 -15.64
C TYR A 205 -6.65 13.58 -16.74
N PHE A 206 -6.62 12.46 -17.48
CA PHE A 206 -5.62 12.22 -18.53
C PHE A 206 -5.99 12.83 -19.88
N GLY A 207 -7.26 13.17 -20.12
CA GLY A 207 -7.72 13.75 -21.37
C GLY A 207 -7.74 12.74 -22.51
N SER A 208 -8.59 11.72 -22.39
CA SER A 208 -8.62 10.47 -23.19
C SER A 208 -7.66 9.42 -22.64
N VAL A 209 -8.07 8.75 -21.56
CA VAL A 209 -7.21 7.79 -20.85
C VAL A 209 -6.91 6.55 -21.71
N CYS A 210 -5.64 6.15 -21.76
CA CYS A 210 -5.24 4.87 -22.33
C CYS A 210 -4.56 3.94 -21.30
N GLU A 211 -4.49 2.64 -21.60
CA GLU A 211 -3.81 1.66 -20.71
C GLU A 211 -2.35 2.05 -20.46
N LEU A 212 -1.70 2.66 -21.45
CA LEU A 212 -0.30 3.08 -21.36
C LEU A 212 -0.11 4.22 -20.34
N ASP A 213 -1.06 5.14 -20.22
CA ASP A 213 -1.02 6.21 -19.21
C ASP A 213 -1.08 5.64 -17.80
N LEU A 214 -1.93 4.62 -17.58
CA LEU A 214 -2.04 3.92 -16.31
C LEU A 214 -0.78 3.13 -15.95
N ILE A 215 -0.01 2.66 -16.94
CA ILE A 215 1.27 1.97 -16.74
C ILE A 215 2.36 2.96 -16.34
N PHE A 216 2.52 4.05 -17.10
CA PHE A 216 3.59 5.02 -16.84
C PHE A 216 3.31 5.90 -15.63
N ASN A 217 2.04 6.24 -15.40
CA ASN A 217 1.61 7.11 -14.31
C ASN A 217 0.76 6.36 -13.27
N PHE A 218 1.19 5.15 -12.89
CA PHE A 218 0.44 4.31 -11.95
C PHE A 218 0.21 5.01 -10.60
N HIS A 219 1.19 5.79 -10.11
CA HIS A 219 1.09 6.54 -8.85
C HIS A 219 -0.09 7.52 -8.86
N LYS A 220 -0.31 8.21 -9.98
CA LYS A 220 -1.47 9.12 -10.14
C LYS A 220 -2.78 8.36 -10.12
N ALA A 221 -2.83 7.18 -10.74
CA ALA A 221 -4.01 6.33 -10.71
C ALA A 221 -4.36 5.87 -9.28
N TYR A 222 -3.36 5.57 -8.44
CA TYR A 222 -3.58 5.28 -7.02
C TYR A 222 -4.10 6.49 -6.25
N TYR A 223 -3.56 7.69 -6.47
CA TYR A 223 -4.06 8.90 -5.82
C TYR A 223 -5.52 9.19 -6.20
N ILE A 224 -5.85 9.09 -7.49
CA ILE A 224 -7.22 9.26 -7.95
C ILE A 224 -8.16 8.23 -7.32
N LEU A 225 -7.71 6.97 -7.23
CA LEU A 225 -8.49 5.91 -6.58
C LEU A 225 -8.71 6.21 -5.10
N ASP A 226 -7.68 6.69 -4.40
CA ASP A 226 -7.72 6.98 -2.96
C ASP A 226 -8.59 8.21 -2.64
N GLU A 227 -8.72 9.17 -3.55
CA GLU A 227 -9.69 10.28 -3.40
C GLU A 227 -11.14 9.83 -3.58
N ILE A 228 -11.38 8.77 -4.35
CA ILE A 228 -12.73 8.25 -4.60
C ILE A 228 -13.12 7.22 -3.54
N LEU A 229 -12.20 6.33 -3.18
CA LEU A 229 -12.42 5.22 -2.27
C LEU A 229 -11.47 5.28 -1.08
N ILE A 230 -12.04 5.21 0.12
CA ILE A 230 -11.27 5.09 1.35
C ILE A 230 -11.79 3.93 2.18
N ALA A 231 -10.87 3.12 2.70
CA ALA A 231 -11.19 1.94 3.51
C ALA A 231 -12.26 0.99 2.90
N GLY A 232 -12.36 0.92 1.57
CA GLY A 232 -13.34 0.08 0.90
C GLY A 232 -14.73 0.70 0.71
N GLU A 233 -14.90 1.98 1.04
CA GLU A 233 -16.15 2.72 0.84
C GLU A 233 -15.98 3.93 -0.08
N LEU A 234 -17.08 4.40 -0.67
CA LEU A 234 -17.11 5.60 -1.51
C LEU A 234 -17.00 6.85 -0.65
N GLN A 235 -15.88 7.57 -0.77
CA GLN A 235 -15.64 8.83 -0.07
C GLN A 235 -16.25 10.01 -0.85
N GLU A 236 -15.92 10.15 -2.13
CA GLU A 236 -16.27 11.30 -2.95
C GLU A 236 -17.07 10.87 -4.18
N SER A 237 -18.33 11.30 -4.23
CA SER A 237 -19.23 11.05 -5.36
C SER A 237 -19.19 12.15 -6.44
N SER A 238 -18.63 13.32 -6.11
CA SER A 238 -18.61 14.49 -7.00
C SER A 238 -17.34 14.53 -7.83
N LYS A 239 -17.46 14.26 -9.14
CA LYS A 239 -16.34 14.34 -10.11
C LYS A 239 -15.62 15.71 -10.08
N LYS A 240 -16.37 16.79 -9.80
CA LYS A 240 -15.80 18.15 -9.72
C LYS A 240 -14.94 18.32 -8.47
N ASN A 241 -15.36 17.74 -7.35
CA ASN A 241 -14.61 17.82 -6.12
C ASN A 241 -13.32 16.99 -6.21
N VAL A 242 -13.43 15.76 -6.71
CA VAL A 242 -12.28 14.86 -6.95
C VAL A 242 -11.25 15.54 -7.86
N ALA A 243 -11.65 16.11 -9.00
CA ALA A 243 -10.73 16.82 -9.89
C ALA A 243 -10.00 18.00 -9.22
N ARG A 244 -10.70 18.74 -8.33
CA ARG A 244 -10.10 19.85 -7.58
C ARG A 244 -9.07 19.35 -6.56
N LEU A 245 -9.38 18.27 -5.86
CA LEU A 245 -8.48 17.68 -4.86
C LEU A 245 -7.21 17.11 -5.52
N ILE A 246 -7.37 16.41 -6.65
CA ILE A 246 -6.23 15.90 -7.42
C ILE A 246 -5.34 17.05 -7.93
N ALA A 247 -5.94 18.13 -8.45
CA ALA A 247 -5.16 19.30 -8.91
C ALA A 247 -4.38 19.97 -7.77
N ALA A 248 -4.97 20.03 -6.57
CA ALA A 248 -4.27 20.54 -5.39
C ALA A 248 -3.11 19.61 -4.98
N GLN A 249 -3.31 18.29 -5.03
CA GLN A 249 -2.25 17.31 -4.76
C GLN A 249 -1.12 17.38 -5.77
N ASP A 250 -1.41 17.47 -7.07
CA ASP A 250 -0.39 17.63 -8.12
C ASP A 250 0.48 18.87 -7.85
N SER A 251 -0.13 19.99 -7.47
CA SER A 251 0.63 21.21 -7.11
C SER A 251 1.55 21.01 -5.91
N LEU A 252 1.14 20.24 -4.91
CA LEU A 252 1.95 19.97 -3.72
C LEU A 252 3.10 19.00 -4.04
N VAL A 253 2.84 17.99 -4.88
CA VAL A 253 3.84 17.02 -5.30
C VAL A 253 4.94 17.69 -6.13
N GLU A 254 4.57 18.59 -7.05
CA GLU A 254 5.56 19.34 -7.83
C GLU A 254 6.40 20.28 -6.95
N ALA A 255 5.78 21.00 -6.00
CA ALA A 255 6.52 21.82 -5.03
C ALA A 255 7.53 20.99 -4.22
N ALA A 256 7.13 19.81 -3.74
CA ALA A 256 8.01 18.92 -2.99
C ALA A 256 9.18 18.38 -3.85
N LYS A 257 8.95 18.10 -5.15
CA LYS A 257 10.01 17.70 -6.08
C LYS A 257 11.02 18.82 -6.31
N GLU A 258 10.55 20.05 -6.47
CA GLU A 258 11.40 21.23 -6.63
C GLU A 258 12.30 21.44 -5.40
N GLU A 259 11.73 21.33 -4.20
CA GLU A 259 12.48 21.41 -2.94
C GLU A 259 13.55 20.31 -2.82
N ALA A 260 13.19 19.05 -3.11
CA ALA A 260 14.12 17.93 -3.06
C ALA A 260 15.28 18.07 -4.07
N SER A 261 14.99 18.56 -5.27
CA SER A 261 16.01 18.83 -6.29
C SER A 261 16.94 19.97 -5.87
N SER A 262 16.40 21.01 -5.23
CA SER A 262 17.15 22.16 -4.73
C SER A 262 18.10 21.74 -3.61
N ILE A 263 17.64 20.91 -2.67
CA ILE A 263 18.47 20.36 -1.59
C ILE A 263 19.60 19.49 -2.16
N SER A 264 19.29 18.64 -3.13
CA SER A 264 20.28 17.77 -3.78
C SER A 264 21.39 18.59 -4.47
N ASN A 265 21.01 19.67 -5.15
CA ASN A 265 21.96 20.58 -5.80
C ASN A 265 22.84 21.33 -4.79
N ILE A 266 22.27 21.77 -3.65
CA ILE A 266 23.02 22.44 -2.58
C ILE A 266 24.04 21.48 -1.94
N ILE A 267 23.64 20.23 -1.66
CA ILE A 267 24.54 19.21 -1.10
C ILE A 267 25.68 18.92 -2.09
N ALA A 268 25.38 18.77 -3.38
CA ALA A 268 26.40 18.55 -4.40
C ALA A 268 27.41 19.71 -4.51
N GLN A 269 26.97 20.95 -4.26
CA GLN A 269 27.86 22.12 -4.21
C GLN A 269 28.69 22.19 -2.92
N ALA A 270 28.13 21.79 -1.77
CA ALA A 270 28.81 21.83 -0.48
C ALA A 270 29.85 20.69 -0.28
N THR A 271 29.78 19.63 -1.10
CA THR A 271 30.69 18.47 -1.01
C THR A 271 31.89 18.58 -1.98
N LYS A 272 32.01 19.70 -2.73
CA LYS A 272 33.18 20.06 -3.53
C LYS A 272 34.10 20.98 -2.76
#